data_AF-A0A418LHP7-F1
#
_entry.id   AF-A0A418LHP7-F1
#
_cell.length_a   1.000
_cell.length_b   1.000
_cell.length_c   1.000
_cell.angle_alpha   90.00
_cell.angle_beta   90.00
_cell.angle_gamma   90.00
#
_symmetry.space_group_name_H-M   'P 1'
#
loop_
_entity.id
_entity.type
_entity.pdbx_description
1 polymer ?
#
loop_
_entity_poly.entity_id
_entity_poly.type
_entity_poly.pdbx_seq_one_letter_code
_entity_poly.pdbx_strand_id
1 'polypeptide(L)'
;MAVAALALYVVFIAAGFGWKSYRQWRTTGSTGFRGFHGRPGSREWLAGVGFSAAIAMALLAPLAQLSGVAAALAALDNRPTQAAGTVLAVGGIIATVWAQRAMGESWRVGVDTRETTALVSTGVFGWVRNPIFTAMLTFAAGSALMTPNPLALSGFALLVASIELQVRDVEEPYLLAAHGTTYREYGARVGRFIPGIGRFNVQG
;
A
#
# COMPACT_ATOMS: atom_id res chain seq x y z
N MET A 1 15.43 -16.27 -8.72
CA MET A 1 14.26 -15.53 -8.18
C MET A 1 14.54 -14.08 -7.83
N ALA A 2 15.65 -13.74 -7.17
CA ALA A 2 15.92 -12.35 -6.76
C ALA A 2 15.91 -11.32 -7.90
N VAL A 3 16.48 -11.63 -9.08
CA VAL A 3 16.39 -10.76 -10.27
C VAL A 3 14.94 -10.51 -10.69
N ALA A 4 14.10 -11.55 -10.68
CA ALA A 4 12.68 -11.43 -11.05
C ALA A 4 11.91 -10.58 -10.02
N ALA A 5 12.18 -10.76 -8.72
CA ALA A 5 11.59 -9.94 -7.66
C ALA A 5 11.97 -8.46 -7.83
N LEU A 6 13.26 -8.18 -8.12
CA LEU A 6 13.73 -6.83 -8.41
C LEU A 6 13.04 -6.21 -9.63
N ALA A 7 12.91 -6.98 -10.72
CA ALA A 7 12.22 -6.52 -11.92
C ALA A 7 10.75 -6.19 -11.64
N LEU A 8 10.03 -7.07 -10.93
CA LEU A 8 8.64 -6.82 -10.52
C LEU A 8 8.54 -5.59 -9.60
N TYR A 9 9.52 -5.36 -8.74
CA TYR A 9 9.58 -4.16 -7.89
C TYR A 9 9.73 -2.88 -8.70
N VAL A 10 10.63 -2.86 -9.68
CA VAL A 10 10.79 -1.73 -10.60
C VAL A 10 9.49 -1.48 -11.37
N VAL A 11 8.84 -2.53 -11.86
CA VAL A 11 7.54 -2.44 -12.54
C VAL A 11 6.47 -1.87 -11.60
N PHE A 12 6.41 -2.35 -10.35
CA PHE A 12 5.46 -1.86 -9.35
C PHE A 12 5.66 -0.37 -9.07
N ILE A 13 6.89 0.09 -8.86
CA ILE A 13 7.19 1.51 -8.62
C ILE A 13 6.86 2.36 -9.86
N ALA A 14 7.26 1.89 -11.04
CA ALA A 14 6.99 2.59 -12.29
C ALA A 14 5.48 2.70 -12.58
N ALA A 15 4.72 1.63 -12.39
CA ALA A 15 3.28 1.60 -12.66
C ALA A 15 2.47 2.33 -11.58
N GLY A 16 2.76 2.03 -10.31
CA GLY A 16 1.99 2.49 -9.15
C GLY A 16 2.28 3.94 -8.76
N PHE A 17 3.50 4.42 -8.96
CA PHE A 17 3.88 5.78 -8.57
C PHE A 17 4.25 6.63 -9.79
N GLY A 18 5.18 6.18 -10.63
CA GLY A 18 5.68 6.97 -11.77
C GLY A 18 4.59 7.33 -12.78
N TRP A 19 3.98 6.31 -13.40
CA TRP A 19 2.95 6.47 -14.41
C TRP A 19 1.69 7.13 -13.87
N LYS A 20 1.22 6.72 -12.69
CA LYS A 20 0.01 7.29 -12.08
C LYS A 20 0.20 8.78 -11.77
N SER A 21 1.32 9.17 -11.16
CA SER A 21 1.61 10.59 -10.89
C SER A 21 1.82 11.41 -12.15
N TYR A 22 2.47 10.85 -13.18
CA TYR A 22 2.57 11.52 -14.48
C TYR A 22 1.18 11.79 -15.08
N ARG A 23 0.30 10.78 -15.10
CA ARG A 23 -1.05 10.94 -15.63
C ARG A 23 -1.86 11.96 -14.85
N GLN A 24 -1.79 11.95 -13.52
CA GLN A 24 -2.50 12.94 -12.72
C GLN A 24 -1.98 14.34 -12.96
N TRP A 25 -0.67 14.52 -13.05
CA TRP A 25 -0.08 15.82 -13.37
C TRP A 25 -0.56 16.34 -14.73
N ARG A 26 -0.69 15.47 -15.73
CA ARG A 26 -1.22 15.84 -17.05
C ARG A 26 -2.69 16.24 -17.05
N THR A 27 -3.49 15.77 -16.09
CA THR A 27 -4.93 16.07 -16.02
C THR A 27 -5.26 17.20 -15.04
N THR A 28 -4.57 17.27 -13.89
CA THR A 28 -4.89 18.21 -12.80
C THR A 28 -3.80 19.25 -12.52
N GLY A 29 -2.62 19.13 -13.15
CA GLY A 29 -1.45 19.97 -12.86
C GLY A 29 -0.71 19.60 -11.56
N SER A 30 -1.19 18.61 -10.81
CA SER A 30 -0.57 18.11 -9.56
C SER A 30 -0.13 16.66 -9.68
N THR A 31 1.01 16.30 -9.08
CA THR A 31 1.54 14.92 -9.09
C THR A 31 0.75 13.95 -8.19
N GLY A 32 -0.16 14.47 -7.37
CA GLY A 32 -0.92 13.71 -6.38
C GLY A 32 -0.14 13.42 -5.09
N PHE A 33 1.16 13.71 -5.04
CA PHE A 33 1.94 13.57 -3.82
C PHE A 33 1.79 14.82 -2.95
N ARG A 34 1.15 14.66 -1.79
CA ARG A 34 1.02 15.73 -0.78
C ARG A 34 2.09 15.66 0.30
N GLY A 35 2.96 14.65 0.24
CA GLY A 35 3.98 14.41 1.25
C GLY A 35 3.40 13.86 2.56
N PHE A 36 4.28 13.54 3.49
CA PHE A 36 3.90 13.13 4.83
C PHE A 36 3.84 14.38 5.71
N HIS A 37 2.63 14.74 6.14
CA HIS A 37 2.43 15.85 7.07
C HIS A 37 2.62 15.38 8.51
N GLY A 38 2.92 16.31 9.41
CA GLY A 38 3.09 16.04 10.83
C GLY A 38 4.43 16.50 11.37
N ARG A 39 4.49 16.77 12.68
CA ARG A 39 5.74 17.09 13.37
C ARG A 39 6.63 15.84 13.42
N PRO A 40 7.97 15.96 13.37
CA PRO A 40 8.85 14.82 13.63
C PRO A 40 8.45 14.10 14.94
N GLY A 41 8.26 12.77 14.87
CA GLY A 41 7.76 11.95 15.98
C GLY A 41 6.24 11.85 16.13
N SER A 42 5.46 12.59 15.35
CA SER A 42 3.99 12.39 15.26
C SER A 42 3.65 11.07 14.54
N ARG A 43 2.40 10.60 14.70
CA ARG A 43 1.96 9.32 14.13
C ARG A 43 1.92 9.36 12.60
N GLU A 44 1.50 10.49 12.04
CA GLU A 44 1.49 10.77 10.60
C GLU A 44 2.91 10.71 10.02
N TRP A 45 3.88 11.32 10.72
CA TRP A 45 5.28 11.30 10.32
C TRP A 45 5.87 9.89 10.40
N LEU A 46 5.60 9.16 11.50
CA LEU A 46 6.05 7.78 11.67
C LEU A 46 5.46 6.85 10.61
N ALA A 47 4.18 7.00 10.26
CA ALA A 47 3.53 6.23 9.22
C ALA A 47 4.20 6.45 7.87
N GLY A 48 4.46 7.72 7.51
CA GLY A 48 5.10 8.08 6.25
C GLY A 48 6.55 7.63 6.10
N VAL A 49 7.36 7.88 7.14
CA VAL A 49 8.76 7.44 7.16
C VAL A 49 8.84 5.92 7.16
N GLY A 50 8.03 5.23 7.97
CA GLY A 50 7.99 3.78 8.01
C GLY A 50 7.57 3.17 6.68
N PHE A 51 6.58 3.75 6.00
CA PHE A 51 6.16 3.32 4.66
C PHE A 51 7.29 3.47 3.64
N SER A 52 7.99 4.61 3.66
CA SER A 52 9.11 4.88 2.75
C SER A 52 10.29 3.94 3.02
N ALA A 53 10.60 3.71 4.30
CA ALA A 53 11.63 2.76 4.73
C ALA A 53 11.25 1.32 4.31
N ALA A 54 10.00 0.92 4.47
CA ALA A 54 9.53 -0.40 4.05
C ALA A 54 9.66 -0.61 2.53
N ILE A 55 9.33 0.42 1.73
CA ILE A 55 9.57 0.40 0.28
C ILE A 55 11.07 0.30 -0.05
N ALA A 56 11.94 1.01 0.67
CA ALA A 56 13.38 0.89 0.47
C ALA A 56 13.88 -0.52 0.83
N MET A 57 13.45 -1.07 1.96
CA MET A 57 13.81 -2.41 2.42
C MET A 57 13.36 -3.49 1.41
N ALA A 58 12.14 -3.38 0.88
CA ALA A 58 11.62 -4.32 -0.10
C ALA A 58 12.41 -4.29 -1.43
N LEU A 59 12.92 -3.12 -1.85
CA LEU A 59 13.83 -2.99 -2.99
C LEU A 59 15.22 -3.55 -2.69
N LEU A 60 15.75 -3.27 -1.50
CA LEU A 60 17.10 -3.68 -1.09
C LEU A 60 17.19 -5.18 -0.79
N ALA A 61 16.10 -5.82 -0.39
CA ALA A 61 16.07 -7.25 -0.06
C ALA A 61 16.55 -8.18 -1.21
N PRO A 62 16.02 -8.09 -2.46
CA PRO A 62 16.55 -8.90 -3.55
C PRO A 62 18.00 -8.53 -3.90
N LEU A 63 18.39 -7.27 -3.77
CA LEU A 63 19.77 -6.83 -4.01
C LEU A 63 20.74 -7.42 -2.99
N ALA A 64 20.38 -7.39 -1.71
CA ALA A 64 21.16 -8.00 -0.62
C ALA A 64 21.30 -9.51 -0.79
N GLN A 65 20.29 -10.17 -1.34
CA GLN A 65 20.36 -11.59 -1.65
C GLN A 65 21.22 -11.89 -2.89
N LEU A 66 21.19 -11.03 -3.91
CA LEU A 66 22.06 -11.14 -5.08
C LEU A 66 23.53 -10.89 -4.76
N SER A 67 23.82 -9.99 -3.82
CA SER A 67 25.18 -9.68 -3.39
C SER A 67 25.73 -10.64 -2.31
N GLY A 68 24.92 -11.58 -1.85
CA GLY A 68 25.29 -12.53 -0.79
C GLY A 68 25.31 -11.95 0.63
N VAL A 69 24.88 -10.70 0.81
CA VAL A 69 24.79 -10.03 2.13
C VAL A 69 23.67 -10.62 2.99
N ALA A 70 22.57 -11.06 2.37
CA ALA A 70 21.44 -11.67 3.05
C ALA A 70 21.12 -13.04 2.44
N ALA A 71 21.20 -14.09 3.26
CA ALA A 71 20.78 -15.43 2.85
C ALA A 71 19.25 -15.56 2.88
N ALA A 72 18.71 -16.37 1.97
CA ALA A 72 17.33 -16.81 2.06
C ALA A 72 17.13 -17.70 3.29
N LEU A 73 15.97 -17.59 3.92
CA LEU A 73 15.54 -18.48 4.99
C LEU A 73 15.23 -19.85 4.38
N ALA A 74 16.03 -20.85 4.72
CA ALA A 74 15.96 -22.19 4.11
C ALA A 74 14.54 -22.81 4.16
N ALA A 75 13.77 -22.55 5.22
CA ALA A 75 12.40 -23.04 5.35
C ALA A 75 11.43 -22.51 4.28
N LEU A 76 11.69 -21.31 3.76
CA LEU A 76 10.84 -20.64 2.77
C LEU A 76 11.46 -20.66 1.36
N ASP A 77 12.72 -21.05 1.23
CA ASP A 77 13.45 -21.08 -0.05
C ASP A 77 13.14 -22.34 -0.85
N ASN A 78 11.89 -22.44 -1.33
CA ASN A 78 11.41 -23.55 -2.14
C ASN A 78 10.56 -23.06 -3.32
N ARG A 79 10.48 -23.88 -4.37
CA ARG A 79 9.78 -23.53 -5.63
C ARG A 79 8.30 -23.19 -5.42
N PRO A 80 7.50 -23.95 -4.65
CA PRO A 80 6.11 -23.59 -4.38
C PRO A 80 5.96 -22.20 -3.74
N THR A 81 6.75 -21.89 -2.71
CA THR A 81 6.72 -20.57 -2.06
C THR A 81 7.07 -19.46 -3.04
N GLN A 82 8.12 -19.64 -3.83
CA GLN A 82 8.55 -18.65 -4.83
C GLN A 82 7.52 -18.45 -5.96
N ALA A 83 6.86 -19.53 -6.39
CA ALA A 83 5.79 -19.48 -7.38
C ALA A 83 4.56 -18.74 -6.83
N ALA A 84 4.13 -19.07 -5.61
CA ALA A 84 3.06 -18.35 -4.92
C ALA A 84 3.42 -16.86 -4.75
N GLY A 85 4.66 -16.57 -4.36
CA GLY A 85 5.18 -15.20 -4.26
C GLY A 85 5.09 -14.43 -5.58
N THR A 86 5.43 -15.09 -6.69
CA THR A 86 5.34 -14.51 -8.03
C THR A 86 3.88 -14.19 -8.41
N VAL A 87 2.96 -15.13 -8.17
CA VAL A 87 1.52 -14.92 -8.42
C VAL A 87 0.99 -13.75 -7.60
N LEU A 88 1.33 -13.68 -6.31
CA LEU A 88 0.94 -12.59 -5.42
C LEU A 88 1.54 -11.25 -5.86
N ALA A 89 2.80 -11.22 -6.27
CA ALA A 89 3.46 -10.00 -6.73
C ALA A 89 2.80 -9.46 -8.02
N VAL A 90 2.61 -10.32 -9.03
CA VAL A 90 1.94 -9.94 -10.28
C VAL A 90 0.49 -9.51 -10.03
N GLY A 91 -0.25 -10.29 -9.24
CA GLY A 91 -1.63 -9.97 -8.86
C GLY A 91 -1.73 -8.65 -8.09
N GLY A 92 -0.80 -8.40 -7.18
CA GLY A 92 -0.69 -7.15 -6.42
C GLY A 92 -0.46 -5.94 -7.32
N ILE A 93 0.45 -6.01 -8.29
CA ILE A 93 0.67 -4.94 -9.28
C ILE A 93 -0.63 -4.64 -10.05
N ILE A 94 -1.28 -5.68 -10.59
CA ILE A 94 -2.51 -5.54 -11.36
C ILE A 94 -3.61 -4.92 -10.51
N ALA A 95 -3.79 -5.42 -9.28
CA ALA A 95 -4.80 -4.92 -8.35
C ALA A 95 -4.53 -3.47 -7.91
N THR A 96 -3.27 -3.08 -7.69
CA THR A 96 -2.90 -1.70 -7.36
C THR A 96 -3.28 -0.76 -8.51
N VAL A 97 -2.89 -1.10 -9.75
CA VAL A 97 -3.23 -0.28 -10.92
C VAL A 97 -4.73 -0.21 -11.13
N TRP A 98 -5.46 -1.31 -10.93
CA TRP A 98 -6.91 -1.35 -11.04
C TRP A 98 -7.59 -0.46 -9.99
N ALA A 99 -7.17 -0.56 -8.73
CA ALA A 99 -7.71 0.26 -7.64
C ALA A 99 -7.39 1.76 -7.83
N GLN A 100 -6.18 2.10 -8.30
CA GLN A 100 -5.81 3.47 -8.65
C GLN A 100 -6.60 4.06 -9.81
N ARG A 101 -7.03 3.22 -10.76
CA ARG A 101 -7.92 3.63 -11.85
C ARG A 101 -9.34 3.85 -11.33
N ALA A 102 -9.84 2.95 -10.49
CA ALA A 102 -11.15 3.08 -9.86
C ALA A 102 -11.26 4.34 -8.98
N MET A 103 -10.16 4.75 -8.32
CA MET A 103 -10.10 5.97 -7.52
C MET A 103 -10.07 7.26 -8.37
N GLY A 104 -9.69 7.15 -9.65
CA GLY A 104 -9.69 8.28 -10.59
C GLY A 104 -8.81 9.46 -10.16
N GLU A 105 -9.39 10.66 -10.20
CA GLU A 105 -8.75 11.94 -9.84
C GLU A 105 -8.65 12.16 -8.33
N SER A 106 -9.43 11.43 -7.53
CA SER A 106 -9.34 11.47 -6.07
C SER A 106 -8.07 10.81 -5.52
N TRP A 107 -7.32 10.09 -6.35
CA TRP A 107 -6.07 9.45 -5.92
C TRP A 107 -5.04 10.49 -5.50
N ARG A 108 -4.39 10.23 -4.37
CA ARG A 108 -3.26 11.00 -3.86
C ARG A 108 -2.44 10.14 -2.91
N VAL A 109 -1.21 10.56 -2.64
CA VAL A 109 -0.36 9.99 -1.60
C VAL A 109 -0.26 10.99 -0.45
N GLY A 110 -0.72 10.57 0.73
CA GLY A 110 -0.82 11.40 1.93
C GLY A 110 -2.15 12.15 2.03
N VAL A 111 -2.40 12.74 3.20
CA VAL A 111 -3.60 13.55 3.47
C VAL A 111 -3.20 15.03 3.49
N ASP A 112 -3.94 15.88 2.78
CA ASP A 112 -3.92 17.35 2.96
C ASP A 112 -5.29 17.75 3.52
N THR A 113 -5.31 18.23 4.76
CA THR A 113 -6.55 18.59 5.47
C THR A 113 -7.24 19.82 4.89
N ARG A 114 -6.57 20.57 4.02
CA ARG A 114 -7.16 21.73 3.32
C ARG A 114 -7.92 21.35 2.06
N GLU A 115 -7.79 20.11 1.62
CA GLU A 115 -8.50 19.60 0.45
C GLU A 115 -9.60 18.66 0.92
N THR A 116 -10.80 18.78 0.35
CA THR A 116 -11.87 17.80 0.52
C THR A 116 -12.18 17.20 -0.83
N THR A 117 -12.12 15.89 -0.92
CA THR A 117 -12.29 15.17 -2.19
C THR A 117 -13.48 14.26 -2.15
N ALA A 118 -14.07 13.99 -3.30
CA ALA A 118 -15.18 13.06 -3.39
C ALA A 118 -14.83 11.69 -2.80
N LEU A 119 -15.72 11.20 -1.93
CA LEU A 119 -15.64 9.85 -1.39
C LEU A 119 -15.99 8.84 -2.49
N VAL A 120 -15.05 7.96 -2.80
CA VAL A 120 -15.26 6.85 -3.74
C VAL A 120 -15.64 5.60 -2.97
N SER A 121 -16.86 5.09 -3.17
CA SER A 121 -17.41 3.94 -2.44
C SER A 121 -17.95 2.82 -3.35
N THR A 122 -17.77 2.95 -4.67
CA THR A 122 -18.28 2.01 -5.69
C THR A 122 -17.15 1.18 -6.31
N GLY A 123 -17.51 0.10 -7.01
CA GLY A 123 -16.54 -0.82 -7.61
C GLY A 123 -15.69 -1.53 -6.55
N VAL A 124 -14.37 -1.51 -6.70
CA VAL A 124 -13.44 -2.15 -5.75
C VAL A 124 -13.51 -1.55 -4.35
N PHE A 125 -13.88 -0.27 -4.24
CA PHE A 125 -14.11 0.40 -2.96
C PHE A 125 -15.39 -0.10 -2.28
N GLY A 126 -16.29 -0.78 -3.00
CA GLY A 126 -17.43 -1.47 -2.39
C GLY A 126 -17.06 -2.76 -1.65
N TRP A 127 -15.89 -3.34 -1.96
CA TRP A 127 -15.42 -4.60 -1.34
C TRP A 127 -14.56 -4.34 -0.11
N VAL A 128 -13.62 -3.41 -0.23
CA VAL A 128 -12.73 -2.96 0.85
C VAL A 128 -12.53 -1.45 0.76
N ARG A 129 -12.33 -0.78 1.89
CA ARG A 129 -12.18 0.69 1.94
C ARG A 129 -10.83 1.17 1.46
N ASN A 130 -9.80 0.34 1.62
CA ASN A 130 -8.42 0.67 1.28
C ASN A 130 -7.83 -0.31 0.23
N PRO A 131 -8.46 -0.45 -0.95
CA PRO A 131 -8.09 -1.49 -1.93
C PRO A 131 -6.67 -1.31 -2.48
N ILE A 132 -6.20 -0.06 -2.57
CA ILE A 132 -4.82 0.22 -2.99
C ILE A 132 -3.85 -0.35 -1.97
N PHE A 133 -4.00 -0.02 -0.68
CA PHE A 133 -3.15 -0.56 0.38
C PHE A 133 -3.22 -2.08 0.49
N THR A 134 -4.41 -2.69 0.33
CA THR A 134 -4.53 -4.16 0.27
C THR A 134 -3.71 -4.75 -0.87
N ALA A 135 -3.77 -4.16 -2.07
CA ALA A 135 -3.00 -4.61 -3.22
C ALA A 135 -1.49 -4.39 -3.03
N MET A 136 -1.08 -3.28 -2.40
CA MET A 136 0.32 -3.03 -2.03
C MET A 136 0.85 -4.08 -1.04
N LEU A 137 0.06 -4.44 -0.03
CA LEU A 137 0.42 -5.50 0.92
C LEU A 137 0.51 -6.87 0.24
N THR A 138 -0.38 -7.15 -0.71
CA THR A 138 -0.34 -8.38 -1.51
C THR A 138 0.94 -8.45 -2.36
N PHE A 139 1.30 -7.33 -3.00
CA PHE A 139 2.56 -7.22 -3.73
C PHE A 139 3.77 -7.42 -2.82
N ALA A 140 3.82 -6.73 -1.68
CA ALA A 140 4.94 -6.81 -0.74
C ALA A 140 5.09 -8.22 -0.13
N ALA A 141 3.98 -8.88 0.21
CA ALA A 141 3.98 -10.28 0.63
C ALA A 141 4.54 -11.18 -0.48
N GLY A 142 4.09 -10.99 -1.72
CA GLY A 142 4.60 -11.74 -2.88
C GLY A 142 6.10 -11.56 -3.09
N SER A 143 6.58 -10.31 -3.06
CA SER A 143 8.00 -9.97 -3.15
C SER A 143 8.81 -10.62 -2.02
N ALA A 144 8.31 -10.60 -0.79
CA ALA A 144 8.98 -11.22 0.35
C ALA A 144 9.06 -12.75 0.21
N LEU A 145 8.04 -13.41 -0.36
CA LEU A 145 8.08 -14.85 -0.62
C LEU A 145 8.99 -15.23 -1.80
N MET A 146 9.19 -14.35 -2.78
CA MET A 146 10.14 -14.57 -3.88
C MET A 146 11.60 -14.50 -3.42
N THR A 147 11.90 -13.68 -2.41
CA THR A 147 13.22 -13.52 -1.79
C THR A 147 13.11 -13.54 -0.26
N PRO A 148 12.84 -14.71 0.35
CA PRO A 148 12.46 -14.80 1.75
C PRO A 148 13.66 -14.68 2.68
N ASN A 149 14.21 -13.47 2.77
CA ASN A 149 15.29 -13.14 3.70
C ASN A 149 14.79 -12.21 4.82
N PRO A 150 15.53 -12.06 5.94
CA PRO A 150 15.10 -11.24 7.07
C PRO A 150 14.77 -9.79 6.71
N LEU A 151 15.50 -9.20 5.76
CA LEU A 151 15.26 -7.83 5.30
C LEU A 151 13.90 -7.71 4.58
N ALA A 152 13.57 -8.68 3.72
CA ALA A 152 12.29 -8.73 3.02
C ALA A 152 11.10 -8.88 3.98
N LEU A 153 11.20 -9.81 4.93
CA LEU A 153 10.15 -10.06 5.92
C LEU A 153 9.98 -8.86 6.87
N SER A 154 11.08 -8.25 7.31
CA SER A 154 11.04 -7.05 8.15
C SER A 154 10.44 -5.86 7.40
N GLY A 155 10.80 -5.69 6.12
CA GLY A 155 10.21 -4.66 5.27
C GLY A 155 8.70 -4.87 5.08
N PHE A 156 8.26 -6.11 4.88
CA PHE A 156 6.83 -6.43 4.81
C PHE A 156 6.10 -6.14 6.12
N ALA A 157 6.64 -6.58 7.26
CA ALA A 157 6.05 -6.32 8.57
C ALA A 157 5.97 -4.82 8.88
N LEU A 158 7.03 -4.07 8.54
CA LEU A 158 7.05 -2.61 8.67
C LEU A 158 5.98 -1.96 7.77
N LEU A 159 5.82 -2.42 6.53
CA LEU A 159 4.79 -1.91 5.63
C LEU A 159 3.38 -2.10 6.20
N VAL A 160 3.09 -3.30 6.75
CA VAL A 160 1.80 -3.58 7.42
C VAL A 160 1.58 -2.59 8.57
N ALA A 161 2.56 -2.43 9.45
CA ALA A 161 2.45 -1.51 10.59
C ALA A 161 2.26 -0.05 10.15
N SER A 162 3.02 0.41 9.15
CA SER A 162 2.93 1.77 8.64
C SER A 162 1.60 2.04 7.94
N ILE A 163 1.08 1.09 7.16
CA ILE A 163 -0.25 1.21 6.53
C ILE A 163 -1.36 1.21 7.57
N GLU A 164 -1.30 0.33 8.57
CA GLU A 164 -2.28 0.31 9.66
C GLU A 164 -2.28 1.65 10.43
N LEU A 165 -1.10 2.20 10.72
CA LEU A 165 -0.95 3.50 11.36
C LEU A 165 -1.51 4.63 10.48
N GLN A 166 -1.11 4.66 9.20
CA GLN A 166 -1.59 5.65 8.23
C GLN A 166 -3.12 5.64 8.11
N VAL A 167 -3.72 4.46 7.99
CA VAL A 167 -5.17 4.36 7.78
C VAL A 167 -5.95 4.68 9.05
N ARG A 168 -5.57 4.11 10.20
CA ARG A 168 -6.35 4.25 11.44
C ARG A 168 -6.22 5.61 12.08
N ASP A 169 -5.02 6.16 12.09
CA ASP A 169 -4.73 7.38 12.85
C ASP A 169 -4.72 8.64 11.98
N VAL A 170 -4.69 8.49 10.64
CA VAL A 170 -4.60 9.64 9.72
C VAL A 170 -5.77 9.67 8.75
N GLU A 171 -5.93 8.65 7.90
CA GLU A 171 -6.92 8.69 6.82
C GLU A 171 -8.36 8.54 7.31
N GLU A 172 -8.65 7.56 8.18
CA GLU A 172 -10.01 7.35 8.68
C GLU A 172 -10.53 8.53 9.51
N PRO A 173 -9.77 9.12 10.45
CA PRO A 173 -10.20 10.31 11.18
C PRO A 173 -10.43 11.51 10.25
N TYR A 174 -9.55 11.72 9.27
CA TYR A 174 -9.73 12.76 8.26
C TYR A 174 -10.99 12.54 7.42
N LEU A 175 -11.24 11.33 6.92
CA LEU A 175 -12.42 11.01 6.12
C LEU A 175 -13.71 11.09 6.95
N LEU A 176 -13.67 10.72 8.23
CA LEU A 176 -14.79 10.93 9.16
C LEU A 176 -15.07 12.43 9.36
N ALA A 177 -14.04 13.25 9.54
CA ALA A 177 -14.20 14.70 9.68
C ALA A 177 -14.73 15.35 8.39
N ALA A 178 -14.25 14.91 7.22
CA ALA A 178 -14.60 15.47 5.92
C ALA A 178 -15.99 15.04 5.40
N HIS A 179 -16.41 13.80 5.67
CA HIS A 179 -17.62 13.21 5.09
C HIS A 179 -18.69 12.78 6.11
N GLY A 180 -18.39 12.87 7.41
CA GLY A 180 -19.33 12.63 8.50
C GLY A 180 -20.06 11.30 8.39
N THR A 181 -21.39 11.35 8.46
CA THR A 181 -22.28 10.18 8.45
C THR A 181 -22.09 9.30 7.22
N THR A 182 -21.86 9.89 6.04
CA THR A 182 -21.68 9.14 4.78
C THR A 182 -20.52 8.15 4.87
N TYR A 183 -19.39 8.59 5.45
CA TYR A 183 -18.23 7.71 5.62
C TYR A 183 -18.42 6.71 6.75
N ARG A 184 -19.15 7.08 7.82
CA ARG A 184 -19.50 6.15 8.90
C ARG A 184 -20.35 4.99 8.41
N GLU A 185 -21.40 5.27 7.64
CA GLU A 185 -22.27 4.25 7.05
C GLU A 185 -21.52 3.36 6.07
N TYR A 186 -20.65 3.95 5.24
CA TYR A 186 -19.77 3.21 4.36
C TYR A 186 -18.84 2.27 5.15
N GLY A 187 -18.22 2.76 6.22
CA GLY A 187 -17.36 1.97 7.10
C GLY A 187 -18.06 0.88 7.91
N ALA A 188 -19.36 1.05 8.20
CA ALA A 188 -20.17 -0.01 8.80
C ALA A 188 -20.44 -1.17 7.82
N ARG A 189 -20.53 -0.89 6.51
CA ARG A 189 -20.82 -1.91 5.49
C ARG A 189 -19.56 -2.56 4.90
N VAL A 190 -18.47 -1.82 4.80
CA VAL A 190 -17.28 -2.24 4.04
C VAL A 190 -16.06 -2.40 4.96
N GLY A 191 -15.37 -3.53 4.83
CA GLY A 191 -14.17 -3.84 5.62
C GLY A 191 -12.97 -2.95 5.24
N ARG A 192 -11.99 -2.82 6.13
CA ARG A 192 -10.86 -1.88 5.96
C ARG A 192 -9.91 -2.34 4.84
N PHE A 193 -9.32 -3.52 4.98
CA PHE A 193 -8.36 -4.10 4.03
C PHE A 193 -8.81 -5.44 3.46
N ILE A 194 -9.64 -6.17 4.19
CA ILE A 194 -10.18 -7.48 3.81
C ILE A 194 -11.71 -7.38 3.88
N PRO A 195 -12.45 -7.97 2.92
CA PRO A 195 -13.91 -7.90 2.94
C PRO A 195 -14.49 -8.37 4.28
N GLY A 196 -15.36 -7.54 4.85
CA GLY A 196 -16.03 -7.82 6.13
C GLY A 196 -15.21 -7.58 7.40
N ILE A 197 -13.88 -7.44 7.34
CA ILE A 197 -13.01 -7.27 8.52
C ILE A 197 -12.67 -5.79 8.72
N GLY A 198 -12.72 -5.31 9.98
CA GLY A 198 -12.41 -3.91 10.30
C GLY A 198 -13.52 -2.95 9.88
N ARG A 199 -14.78 -3.39 9.93
CA ARG A 199 -15.95 -2.51 9.84
C ARG A 199 -16.06 -1.64 11.08
N PHE A 200 -16.66 -0.46 10.95
CA PHE A 200 -17.03 0.34 12.10
C PHE A 200 -18.18 -0.33 12.85
N ASN A 201 -18.14 -0.28 14.19
CA ASN A 201 -19.27 -0.68 14.99
C ASN A 201 -20.37 0.37 14.84
N VAL A 202 -21.59 -0.08 14.54
CA VAL A 202 -22.78 0.77 14.32
C VAL A 202 -23.22 1.48 15.61
N GLN A 203 -22.63 1.17 16.76
CA GLN A 203 -23.04 1.64 18.09
C GLN A 203 -22.05 2.59 18.80
N GLY A 204 -21.19 3.32 18.06
CA GLY A 204 -20.25 4.29 18.66
C GLY A 204 -20.10 5.58 17.86
#